data_AF-A0A951P354-F1
#
_entry.id   AF-A0A951P354-F1
#
_cell.length_a   1.000
_cell.length_b   1.000
_cell.length_c   1.000
_cell.angle_alpha   90.00
_cell.angle_beta   90.00
_cell.angle_gamma   90.00
#
_symmetry.space_group_name_H-M   'P 1'
#
loop_
_entity.id
_entity.type
_entity.pdbx_description
1 polymer ?
#
loop_
_entity_poly.entity_id
_entity_poly.type
_entity_poly.pdbx_seq_one_letter_code
_entity_poly.pdbx_strand_id
1 'polypeptide(L)'
;MKLPPWTRFLSLSKRVAPRSFWKWFALGGLSFAATVTIAACDGMTPTQMSTITPPLLNVSEKPPTLQSSLNVAIAPVCTQGTQIGYQASTSVSTDFKPVSFSAESKQFAEAWKAEFAEAPFPQINPRARLAKVPIMMYHDIVAQKEVFFDVTPEEFEAHLQLIQKNGLTPISLDQLVEHLKTGIPLPAKPIVLTFDDGYLGHYKFVYPLLKKYRYPAAFAIYPAKIDKPRGRPGMTWEQIKEMSADPLVTIESHSVNHPADLREIKDDAKLALEMTESKRVLEANLGIPIKYFVYPEGKNDERVQQAAIAAGYQAAWTMSDEANLFAAESDNLFNISRIGQSQTEKVLEAANGGPPVAFIENGLNFSAPVELMKTTVNKVPLIMAAGGKPTTIHAKSRFQVAEIMKDTPAIAGVDGGFFSLEMLDSNKMIGPVMSAQSGTFAPAPQGSLQKLEGRPLVLINDRTIKYVPFEPLKHNTREGIAAEMSDVQDAFVAGAWLVKGGQPQTAETFRGLFGFDAERDRAFWGIDQADRPVVGVSGDYVNSVALGEALAKAGLKEAVMLDSGASASLAFKGESMMSYKPRPVPHIVALMPPVQTDAACKTAAKP
;
A
#
# COMPACT_ATOMS: atom_id res chain seq x y z
N MET A 1 -5.39 -47.39 -45.43
CA MET A 1 -6.66 -48.06 -45.78
C MET A 1 -7.67 -47.82 -44.65
N LYS A 2 -8.80 -47.19 -45.00
CA LYS A 2 -10.16 -47.29 -44.40
C LYS A 2 -10.35 -47.18 -42.86
N LEU A 3 -10.95 -46.06 -42.44
CA LEU A 3 -12.03 -46.02 -41.41
C LEU A 3 -13.23 -46.88 -41.88
N PRO A 4 -14.17 -47.43 -41.06
CA PRO A 4 -15.19 -46.64 -40.31
C PRO A 4 -15.85 -47.39 -39.07
N PRO A 5 -17.15 -47.24 -38.66
CA PRO A 5 -17.68 -46.49 -37.49
C PRO A 5 -18.81 -47.23 -36.64
N TRP A 6 -19.74 -46.47 -35.99
CA TRP A 6 -21.09 -46.80 -35.39
C TRP A 6 -21.16 -46.96 -33.84
N THR A 7 -22.15 -46.49 -33.03
CA THR A 7 -23.28 -45.52 -33.12
C THR A 7 -23.84 -45.18 -31.71
N ARG A 8 -24.57 -44.05 -31.64
CA ARG A 8 -25.45 -43.51 -30.57
C ARG A 8 -26.45 -44.49 -29.93
N PHE A 9 -26.83 -44.22 -28.68
CA PHE A 9 -28.24 -44.17 -28.26
C PHE A 9 -28.51 -43.07 -27.22
N LEU A 10 -29.57 -42.30 -27.47
CA LEU A 10 -30.23 -41.32 -26.61
C LEU A 10 -31.35 -42.00 -25.83
N SER A 11 -31.58 -41.65 -24.56
CA SER A 11 -32.94 -41.56 -24.02
C SER A 11 -33.04 -40.53 -22.89
N LEU A 12 -33.79 -39.47 -23.16
CA LEU A 12 -34.38 -38.56 -22.17
C LEU A 12 -35.64 -39.21 -21.57
N SER A 13 -35.86 -39.08 -20.27
CA SER A 13 -37.23 -39.01 -19.73
C SER A 13 -37.31 -37.98 -18.58
N LYS A 14 -38.44 -37.29 -18.53
CA LYS A 14 -38.71 -36.02 -17.84
C LYS A 14 -39.21 -36.23 -16.40
N ARG A 15 -38.81 -35.27 -15.55
CA ARG A 15 -39.54 -34.55 -14.48
C ARG A 15 -40.67 -35.26 -13.72
N VAL A 16 -40.54 -35.27 -12.38
CA VAL A 16 -41.63 -34.86 -11.46
C VAL A 16 -41.02 -34.06 -10.30
N ALA A 17 -41.59 -32.89 -10.02
CA ALA A 17 -41.38 -32.09 -8.81
C ALA A 17 -42.56 -32.31 -7.84
N PRO A 18 -42.36 -32.11 -6.54
CA PRO A 18 -43.43 -31.62 -5.67
C PRO A 18 -42.98 -30.32 -4.98
N ARG A 19 -43.63 -29.20 -5.31
CA ARG A 19 -44.71 -28.56 -4.52
C ARG A 19 -44.23 -27.99 -3.18
N SER A 20 -44.01 -26.68 -3.21
CA SER A 20 -44.04 -25.76 -2.10
C SER A 20 -45.42 -25.74 -1.42
N PHE A 21 -45.43 -25.80 -0.09
CA PHE A 21 -46.51 -25.26 0.73
C PHE A 21 -45.89 -24.29 1.72
N TRP A 22 -46.32 -23.03 1.63
CA TRP A 22 -46.04 -22.00 2.61
C TRP A 22 -47.07 -22.12 3.72
N LYS A 23 -46.61 -22.27 4.96
CA LYS A 23 -47.34 -21.83 6.15
C LYS A 23 -46.39 -20.99 6.98
N TRP A 24 -46.71 -19.71 7.08
CA TRP A 24 -46.14 -18.81 8.06
C TRP A 24 -46.77 -19.13 9.42
N PHE A 25 -45.94 -19.49 10.40
CA PHE A 25 -46.10 -19.04 11.77
C PHE A 25 -44.72 -18.63 12.28
N ALA A 26 -44.70 -17.43 12.86
CA ALA A 26 -43.52 -16.75 13.34
C ALA A 26 -42.83 -17.51 14.47
N LEU A 27 -41.51 -17.64 14.37
CA LEU A 27 -40.50 -17.20 15.35
C LEU A 27 -39.14 -17.84 14.94
N GLY A 28 -38.18 -17.00 14.52
CA GLY A 28 -36.73 -17.28 14.47
C GLY A 28 -36.22 -18.40 13.53
N GLY A 29 -35.85 -18.06 12.28
CA GLY A 29 -35.13 -18.95 11.35
C GLY A 29 -33.77 -19.41 11.92
N LEU A 30 -33.49 -20.72 11.92
CA LEU A 30 -32.73 -21.52 10.91
C LEU A 30 -31.30 -21.02 10.64
N SER A 31 -30.25 -21.82 10.37
CA SER A 31 -29.84 -23.22 10.56
C SER A 31 -28.61 -23.36 9.64
N PHE A 32 -27.43 -23.65 10.17
CA PHE A 32 -26.24 -23.98 9.35
C PHE A 32 -26.20 -25.49 9.08
N ALA A 33 -25.79 -25.89 7.88
CA ALA A 33 -25.33 -27.25 7.58
C ALA A 33 -23.80 -27.22 7.45
N ALA A 34 -23.10 -27.98 8.30
CA ALA A 34 -21.69 -28.28 8.15
C ALA A 34 -21.54 -29.79 7.98
N THR A 35 -20.93 -30.20 6.87
CA THR A 35 -20.53 -31.59 6.61
C THR A 35 -19.17 -31.82 7.26
N VAL A 36 -19.03 -32.84 8.10
CA VAL A 36 -17.74 -33.27 8.67
C VAL A 36 -17.33 -34.58 8.00
N THR A 37 -16.17 -34.57 7.34
CA THR A 37 -15.50 -35.77 6.83
C THR A 37 -14.54 -36.27 7.91
N ILE A 38 -14.76 -37.46 8.45
CA ILE A 38 -13.86 -38.11 9.41
C ILE A 38 -12.93 -39.04 8.63
N ALA A 39 -11.61 -38.80 8.71
CA ALA A 39 -10.61 -39.77 8.28
C ALA A 39 -10.25 -40.66 9.46
N ALA A 40 -10.53 -41.97 9.36
CA ALA A 40 -10.13 -42.98 10.33
C ALA A 40 -8.72 -43.48 9.99
N CYS A 41 -7.83 -43.51 10.99
CA CYS A 41 -6.60 -44.30 10.91
C CYS A 41 -6.89 -45.78 11.21
N ASP A 42 -6.04 -46.63 10.67
CA ASP A 42 -6.22 -48.07 10.52
C ASP A 42 -6.66 -48.84 11.77
N GLY A 43 -7.65 -49.71 11.56
CA GLY A 43 -7.84 -50.92 12.35
C GLY A 43 -8.83 -50.88 13.52
N MET A 44 -10.13 -50.69 13.26
CA MET A 44 -11.21 -51.18 14.15
C MET A 44 -12.49 -51.51 13.36
N THR A 45 -13.02 -52.72 13.58
CA THR A 45 -14.22 -53.28 12.91
C THR A 45 -15.53 -52.84 13.55
N PRO A 46 -16.66 -52.84 12.80
CA PRO A 46 -17.90 -52.19 13.20
C PRO A 46 -18.81 -53.11 14.03
N THR A 47 -18.64 -53.11 15.35
CA THR A 47 -19.69 -53.58 16.27
C THR A 47 -19.40 -53.06 17.68
N GLN A 48 -20.12 -52.01 18.08
CA GLN A 48 -20.56 -51.67 19.46
C GLN A 48 -20.85 -50.17 19.55
N MET A 49 -21.88 -49.73 18.82
CA MET A 49 -22.62 -48.51 19.13
C MET A 49 -23.89 -48.93 19.87
N SER A 50 -23.88 -48.85 21.20
CA SER A 50 -25.06 -48.58 22.03
C SER A 50 -24.65 -48.68 23.49
N THR A 51 -25.17 -47.76 24.30
CA THR A 51 -24.97 -47.60 25.75
C THR A 51 -23.70 -46.84 26.14
N ILE A 52 -23.84 -45.52 26.28
CA ILE A 52 -23.69 -44.79 27.55
C ILE A 52 -24.34 -43.40 27.35
N THR A 53 -25.36 -43.13 28.15
CA THR A 53 -26.04 -41.85 28.33
C THR A 53 -25.26 -41.00 29.35
N PRO A 54 -24.96 -39.71 29.09
CA PRO A 54 -24.57 -38.76 30.12
C PRO A 54 -25.78 -37.94 30.64
N PRO A 55 -25.70 -37.40 31.87
CA PRO A 55 -26.83 -36.74 32.54
C PRO A 55 -27.09 -35.31 32.04
N LEU A 56 -28.33 -34.88 32.26
CA LEU A 56 -28.90 -33.56 31.98
C LEU A 56 -28.10 -32.41 32.60
N LEU A 57 -27.81 -31.39 31.78
CA LEU A 57 -27.49 -30.03 32.21
C LEU A 57 -28.23 -29.04 31.31
N ASN A 58 -28.88 -28.06 31.96
CA ASN A 58 -29.81 -27.09 31.41
C ASN A 58 -29.24 -26.25 30.25
N VAL A 59 -30.11 -25.97 29.29
CA VAL A 59 -29.85 -25.12 28.12
C VAL A 59 -30.34 -23.70 28.40
N SER A 60 -29.46 -22.71 28.25
CA SER A 60 -29.83 -21.34 27.87
C SER A 60 -28.64 -20.63 27.18
N GLU A 61 -28.66 -20.71 25.83
CA GLU A 61 -28.23 -19.75 24.80
C GLU A 61 -26.82 -19.10 24.77
N LYS A 62 -25.94 -19.67 23.91
CA LYS A 62 -25.20 -19.12 22.71
C LYS A 62 -24.32 -17.82 22.77
N PRO A 63 -23.41 -17.64 21.77
CA PRO A 63 -21.93 -17.75 21.75
C PRO A 63 -21.16 -16.44 22.14
N PRO A 64 -19.80 -16.41 22.19
CA PRO A 64 -19.03 -15.46 23.02
C PRO A 64 -18.70 -14.13 22.33
N THR A 65 -18.37 -13.11 23.13
CA THR A 65 -17.71 -11.87 22.70
C THR A 65 -16.51 -11.51 23.60
N LEU A 66 -15.55 -10.80 22.98
CA LEU A 66 -14.13 -10.64 23.26
C LEU A 66 -13.69 -9.82 24.50
N GLN A 67 -12.40 -10.01 24.82
CA GLN A 67 -11.56 -9.37 25.82
C GLN A 67 -11.39 -7.84 25.66
N SER A 68 -11.09 -7.17 26.78
CA SER A 68 -10.09 -6.12 26.82
C SER A 68 -9.26 -6.18 28.11
N SER A 69 -7.94 -6.17 27.97
CA SER A 69 -7.02 -5.30 28.72
C SER A 69 -5.55 -5.64 28.41
N LEU A 70 -4.79 -4.57 28.25
CA LEU A 70 -3.35 -4.49 28.02
C LEU A 70 -2.61 -4.65 29.35
N ASN A 71 -1.48 -5.38 29.40
CA ASN A 71 -0.41 -5.14 30.37
C ASN A 71 0.95 -5.68 29.88
N VAL A 72 2.00 -4.91 30.15
CA VAL A 72 3.41 -5.11 29.77
C VAL A 72 4.21 -5.62 30.97
N ALA A 73 5.08 -6.63 30.80
CA ALA A 73 6.26 -6.88 31.66
C ALA A 73 7.28 -7.85 31.01
N ILE A 74 8.53 -7.76 31.50
CA ILE A 74 9.83 -8.19 30.92
C ILE A 74 10.20 -9.67 31.26
N ALA A 75 11.07 -10.29 30.45
CA ALA A 75 11.47 -11.73 30.39
C ALA A 75 11.98 -12.40 31.69
N PRO A 76 11.93 -13.76 31.79
CA PRO A 76 13.15 -14.57 31.57
C PRO A 76 12.98 -16.03 31.01
N VAL A 77 14.10 -16.58 30.49
CA VAL A 77 14.65 -17.97 30.44
C VAL A 77 13.72 -19.21 30.22
N CYS A 78 14.16 -20.13 29.35
CA CYS A 78 13.59 -21.45 29.05
C CYS A 78 13.24 -22.33 30.28
N THR A 79 12.10 -23.05 30.23
CA THR A 79 11.95 -24.46 30.69
C THR A 79 10.66 -25.11 30.14
N GLN A 80 10.63 -26.45 30.14
CA GLN A 80 9.71 -27.39 29.48
C GLN A 80 8.26 -27.48 30.04
N GLY A 81 7.31 -27.91 29.19
CA GLY A 81 6.26 -28.89 29.56
C GLY A 81 4.79 -28.43 29.75
N THR A 82 3.86 -29.17 29.11
CA THR A 82 2.39 -29.35 29.31
C THR A 82 1.37 -28.29 28.83
N GLN A 83 0.44 -28.75 27.96
CA GLN A 83 -0.76 -28.06 27.38
C GLN A 83 -1.84 -27.74 28.46
N ILE A 84 -2.85 -26.87 28.28
CA ILE A 84 -4.07 -26.90 27.40
C ILE A 84 -4.73 -25.47 27.34
N GLY A 85 -5.48 -25.17 26.26
CA GLY A 85 -6.06 -23.86 25.81
C GLY A 85 -7.11 -23.16 26.70
N TYR A 86 -7.73 -22.02 26.32
CA TYR A 86 -8.49 -21.72 25.08
C TYR A 86 -8.48 -20.21 24.67
N GLN A 87 -8.61 -19.96 23.35
CA GLN A 87 -9.02 -18.70 22.72
C GLN A 87 -10.53 -18.71 22.43
N ALA A 88 -11.17 -17.54 22.44
CA ALA A 88 -12.33 -17.28 21.57
C ALA A 88 -12.42 -15.79 21.19
N SER A 89 -12.29 -15.54 19.89
CA SER A 89 -12.64 -14.32 19.17
C SER A 89 -14.04 -14.45 18.58
N THR A 90 -14.66 -13.31 18.23
CA THR A 90 -15.53 -13.23 17.04
C THR A 90 -15.35 -11.90 16.32
N SER A 91 -15.14 -12.02 15.02
CA SER A 91 -14.71 -11.06 14.01
C SER A 91 -15.85 -10.25 13.36
N VAL A 92 -15.54 -9.02 12.93
CA VAL A 92 -15.98 -8.50 11.63
C VAL A 92 -14.84 -8.75 10.63
N SER A 93 -15.19 -9.26 9.44
CA SER A 93 -14.25 -9.56 8.36
C SER A 93 -13.66 -8.27 7.78
N THR A 94 -12.40 -8.00 8.12
CA THR A 94 -11.50 -7.23 7.26
C THR A 94 -10.38 -8.17 6.84
N ASP A 95 -10.36 -8.56 5.57
CA ASP A 95 -9.26 -9.33 4.95
C ASP A 95 -7.98 -8.47 4.81
N PHE A 96 -7.51 -7.91 5.91
CA PHE A 96 -6.13 -7.47 6.07
C PHE A 96 -5.44 -8.49 6.97
N LYS A 97 -4.60 -9.35 6.38
CA LYS A 97 -3.61 -10.07 7.16
C LYS A 97 -2.57 -9.03 7.62
N PRO A 98 -2.45 -8.73 8.92
CA PRO A 98 -1.33 -7.93 9.38
C PRO A 98 -0.05 -8.73 9.09
N VAL A 99 0.85 -8.12 8.32
CA VAL A 99 2.19 -8.66 8.12
C VAL A 99 2.88 -8.66 9.47
N SER A 100 3.18 -9.84 10.00
CA SER A 100 4.05 -9.98 11.16
C SER A 100 5.48 -9.64 10.73
N PHE A 101 6.02 -8.54 11.24
CA PHE A 101 7.44 -8.25 11.13
C PHE A 101 8.23 -9.20 12.03
N SER A 102 8.96 -10.16 11.46
CA SER A 102 10.11 -10.75 12.14
C SER A 102 11.29 -9.81 11.93
N ALA A 103 11.55 -8.95 12.91
CA ALA A 103 12.68 -8.04 12.87
C ALA A 103 14.00 -8.81 12.96
N GLU A 104 14.72 -8.95 11.86
CA GLU A 104 16.15 -9.28 11.87
C GLU A 104 16.97 -8.00 12.10
N SER A 105 16.86 -7.48 13.33
CA SER A 105 17.88 -6.77 14.11
C SER A 105 17.17 -5.83 15.09
N LYS A 106 17.33 -6.10 16.39
CA LYS A 106 16.83 -5.21 17.47
C LYS A 106 17.30 -3.76 17.28
N GLN A 107 18.47 -3.58 16.67
CA GLN A 107 19.11 -2.28 16.45
C GLN A 107 18.42 -1.43 15.38
N PHE A 108 17.96 -2.03 14.27
CA PHE A 108 17.14 -1.31 13.27
C PHE A 108 15.78 -0.92 13.85
N ALA A 109 15.13 -1.84 14.57
CA ALA A 109 13.86 -1.57 15.24
C ALA A 109 13.99 -0.51 16.35
N GLU A 110 15.09 -0.47 17.09
CA GLU A 110 15.37 0.57 18.10
C GLU A 110 15.71 1.92 17.46
N ALA A 111 16.46 1.95 16.37
CA ALA A 111 16.74 3.18 15.61
C ALA A 111 15.46 3.77 14.99
N TRP A 112 14.63 2.93 14.37
CA TRP A 112 13.31 3.33 13.84
C TRP A 112 12.36 3.82 14.94
N LYS A 113 12.30 3.10 16.07
CA LYS A 113 11.48 3.50 17.23
C LYS A 113 11.99 4.79 17.89
N ALA A 114 13.29 5.05 17.86
CA ALA A 114 13.87 6.28 18.40
C ALA A 114 13.64 7.48 17.47
N GLU A 115 13.65 7.27 16.15
CA GLU A 115 13.50 8.33 15.15
C GLU A 115 12.04 8.74 14.90
N PHE A 116 11.09 7.82 15.10
CA PHE A 116 9.64 8.06 14.98
C PHE A 116 8.88 7.76 16.28
N ALA A 117 9.53 7.94 17.43
CA ALA A 117 8.87 7.80 18.72
C ALA A 117 7.63 8.69 18.76
N GLU A 118 6.49 8.13 19.18
CA GLU A 118 5.28 8.93 19.39
C GLU A 118 5.59 10.06 20.39
N ALA A 119 5.16 11.27 20.06
CA ALA A 119 5.21 12.37 20.99
C ALA A 119 4.35 12.05 22.23
N PRO A 120 4.72 12.54 23.43
CA PRO A 120 3.89 12.35 24.62
C PRO A 120 2.48 12.86 24.36
N PHE A 121 1.48 11.99 24.38
CA PHE A 121 0.09 12.37 24.13
C PHE A 121 -0.36 13.46 25.14
N PRO A 122 -1.03 14.55 24.69
CA PRO A 122 -1.54 14.82 23.34
C PRO A 122 -0.64 15.73 22.48
N GLN A 123 0.66 15.82 22.76
CA GLN A 123 1.57 16.73 22.05
C GLN A 123 1.79 16.33 20.59
N ILE A 124 2.02 17.33 19.74
CA ILE A 124 2.42 17.12 18.35
C ILE A 124 3.92 16.85 18.28
N ASN A 125 4.32 15.87 17.48
CA ASN A 125 5.71 15.51 17.27
C ASN A 125 6.52 16.68 16.70
N PRO A 126 7.71 17.00 17.26
CA PRO A 126 8.55 18.10 16.78
C PRO A 126 8.88 18.03 15.29
N ARG A 127 9.00 16.82 14.73
CA ARG A 127 9.23 16.63 13.30
C ARG A 127 8.01 16.98 12.46
N ALA A 128 6.82 16.60 12.91
CA ALA A 128 5.57 16.90 12.22
C ALA A 128 5.36 18.41 12.08
N ARG A 129 5.84 19.21 13.03
CA ARG A 129 5.82 20.68 12.99
C ARG A 129 6.58 21.30 11.81
N LEU A 130 7.40 20.51 11.11
CA LEU A 130 8.11 20.95 9.91
C LEU A 130 7.23 20.88 8.65
N ALA A 131 6.08 20.21 8.72
CA ALA A 131 5.10 20.13 7.64
C ALA A 131 4.09 21.28 7.67
N LYS A 132 3.61 21.65 6.48
CA LYS A 132 2.55 22.62 6.24
C LYS A 132 1.35 21.92 5.61
N VAL A 133 0.50 21.33 6.45
CA VAL A 133 -0.68 20.57 6.01
C VAL A 133 -1.95 21.40 6.21
N PRO A 134 -2.57 21.95 5.15
CA PRO A 134 -3.85 22.61 5.25
C PRO A 134 -4.99 21.59 5.47
N ILE A 135 -5.92 21.93 6.37
CA ILE A 135 -7.16 21.19 6.58
C ILE A 135 -8.32 22.09 6.17
N MET A 136 -8.97 21.76 5.06
CA MET A 136 -10.07 22.52 4.53
C MET A 136 -11.37 22.16 5.25
N MET A 137 -12.07 23.16 5.74
CA MET A 137 -13.36 23.05 6.40
C MET A 137 -14.47 23.53 5.45
N TYR A 138 -15.36 22.60 5.12
CA TYR A 138 -16.60 22.85 4.39
C TYR A 138 -17.79 22.60 5.32
N HIS A 139 -18.89 23.30 5.06
CA HIS A 139 -20.18 23.01 5.69
C HIS A 139 -21.08 22.34 4.65
N ASP A 140 -22.10 23.03 4.14
CA ASP A 140 -23.02 22.45 3.18
C ASP A 140 -22.58 22.69 1.72
N ILE A 141 -22.86 21.70 0.87
CA ILE A 141 -22.70 21.82 -0.58
C ILE A 141 -24.09 21.77 -1.21
N VAL A 142 -24.56 22.89 -1.74
CA VAL A 142 -25.97 23.06 -2.14
C VAL A 142 -26.08 23.79 -3.48
N ALA A 143 -27.12 23.44 -4.26
CA ALA A 143 -27.33 24.04 -5.58
C ALA A 143 -27.59 25.55 -5.55
N GLN A 144 -28.15 26.06 -4.45
CA GLN A 144 -28.35 27.49 -4.21
C GLN A 144 -27.84 27.81 -2.81
N LYS A 145 -26.91 28.76 -2.73
CA LYS A 145 -26.35 29.21 -1.46
C LYS A 145 -27.42 29.89 -0.63
N GLU A 146 -27.51 29.52 0.63
CA GLU A 146 -28.38 30.13 1.61
C GLU A 146 -27.59 31.03 2.58
N VAL A 147 -26.30 30.72 2.82
CA VAL A 147 -25.36 31.55 3.60
C VAL A 147 -24.01 31.70 2.89
N PHE A 148 -23.20 32.66 3.34
CA PHE A 148 -21.98 33.07 2.65
C PHE A 148 -20.89 31.98 2.56
N PHE A 149 -20.92 31.01 3.48
CA PHE A 149 -19.97 29.89 3.52
C PHE A 149 -20.47 28.62 2.84
N ASP A 150 -21.68 28.63 2.26
CA ASP A 150 -22.14 27.57 1.38
C ASP A 150 -21.34 27.56 0.08
N VAL A 151 -21.14 26.36 -0.48
CA VAL A 151 -20.43 26.14 -1.73
C VAL A 151 -21.35 25.38 -2.69
N THR A 152 -21.36 25.75 -3.97
CA THR A 152 -22.14 24.98 -4.96
C THR A 152 -21.39 23.73 -5.40
N PRO A 153 -22.08 22.70 -5.94
CA PRO A 153 -21.40 21.52 -6.48
C PRO A 153 -20.32 21.87 -7.52
N GLU A 154 -20.57 22.88 -8.36
CA GLU A 154 -19.66 23.35 -9.40
C GLU A 154 -18.42 24.05 -8.80
N GLU A 155 -18.60 24.88 -7.77
CA GLU A 155 -17.50 25.51 -7.05
C GLU A 155 -16.64 24.48 -6.31
N PHE A 156 -17.30 23.51 -5.66
CA PHE A 156 -16.59 22.43 -4.99
C PHE A 156 -15.78 21.58 -5.99
N GLU A 157 -16.37 21.20 -7.13
CA GLU A 157 -15.64 20.49 -8.17
C GLU A 157 -14.47 21.33 -8.72
N ALA A 158 -14.64 22.65 -8.85
CA ALA A 158 -13.54 23.54 -9.23
C ALA A 158 -12.40 23.52 -8.19
N HIS A 159 -12.70 23.43 -6.89
CA HIS A 159 -11.65 23.25 -5.87
C HIS A 159 -10.90 21.92 -6.03
N LEU A 160 -11.61 20.82 -6.33
CA LEU A 160 -10.97 19.52 -6.59
C LEU A 160 -10.05 19.57 -7.82
N GLN A 161 -10.47 20.27 -8.85
CA GLN A 161 -9.67 20.50 -10.06
C GLN A 161 -8.45 21.39 -9.77
N LEU A 162 -8.58 22.42 -8.92
CA LEU A 162 -7.46 23.25 -8.48
C LEU A 162 -6.44 22.45 -7.68
N ILE A 163 -6.89 21.58 -6.76
CA ILE A 163 -6.03 20.65 -6.02
C ILE A 163 -5.24 19.78 -7.01
N GLN A 164 -5.92 19.18 -7.99
CA GLN A 164 -5.28 18.33 -9.00
C GLN A 164 -4.26 19.10 -9.85
N LYS A 165 -4.66 20.27 -10.35
CA LYS A 165 -3.85 21.12 -11.24
C LYS A 165 -2.57 21.60 -10.56
N ASN A 166 -2.60 21.86 -9.26
CA ASN A 166 -1.45 22.35 -8.48
C ASN A 166 -0.60 21.21 -7.87
N GLY A 167 -0.98 19.96 -8.12
CA GLY A 167 -0.25 18.77 -7.67
C GLY A 167 -0.33 18.54 -6.17
N LEU A 168 -1.43 18.95 -5.53
CA LEU A 168 -1.67 18.62 -4.12
C LEU A 168 -2.14 17.17 -4.01
N THR A 169 -1.82 16.53 -2.89
CA THR A 169 -2.19 15.14 -2.59
C THR A 169 -3.21 15.11 -1.45
N PRO A 170 -4.50 14.87 -1.72
CA PRO A 170 -5.49 14.63 -0.69
C PRO A 170 -5.14 13.41 0.17
N ILE A 171 -5.12 13.59 1.50
CA ILE A 171 -4.82 12.53 2.48
C ILE A 171 -5.97 12.36 3.47
N SER A 172 -6.07 11.18 4.08
CA SER A 172 -7.06 10.92 5.13
C SER A 172 -6.65 11.55 6.46
N LEU A 173 -7.61 11.71 7.37
CA LEU A 173 -7.31 12.13 8.75
C LEU A 173 -6.44 11.12 9.51
N ASP A 174 -6.63 9.82 9.24
CA ASP A 174 -5.76 8.78 9.82
C ASP A 174 -4.29 9.01 9.44
N GLN A 175 -4.00 9.35 8.17
CA GLN A 175 -2.65 9.68 7.73
C GLN A 175 -2.12 10.95 8.41
N LEU A 176 -2.95 11.98 8.52
CA LEU A 176 -2.56 13.23 9.20
C LEU A 176 -2.27 13.00 10.69
N VAL A 177 -3.15 12.34 11.42
CA VAL A 177 -2.98 12.12 12.88
C VAL A 177 -1.76 11.25 13.15
N GLU A 178 -1.54 10.21 12.34
CA GLU A 178 -0.33 9.40 12.45
C GLU A 178 0.94 10.24 12.24
N HIS A 179 0.96 11.11 11.22
CA HIS A 179 2.04 12.06 11.00
C HIS A 179 2.23 13.00 12.21
N LEU A 180 1.15 13.59 12.74
CA LEU A 180 1.23 14.50 13.89
C LEU A 180 1.75 13.80 15.16
N LYS A 181 1.43 12.52 15.35
CA LYS A 181 1.90 11.72 16.50
C LYS A 181 3.35 11.28 16.38
N THR A 182 3.77 10.85 15.19
CA THR A 182 5.04 10.10 14.99
C THR A 182 6.10 10.87 14.20
N GLY A 183 5.69 11.86 13.40
CA GLY A 183 6.56 12.52 12.43
C GLY A 183 6.77 11.71 11.13
N ILE A 184 6.05 10.60 10.92
CA ILE A 184 6.10 9.80 9.68
C ILE A 184 5.80 10.71 8.47
N PRO A 185 6.62 10.70 7.39
CA PRO A 185 6.41 11.58 6.23
C PRO A 185 5.03 11.48 5.60
N LEU A 186 4.52 12.61 5.11
CA LEU A 186 3.34 12.67 4.27
C LEU A 186 3.73 12.73 2.78
N PRO A 187 2.83 12.35 1.87
CA PRO A 187 3.00 12.58 0.44
C PRO A 187 3.28 14.05 0.12
N ALA A 188 3.84 14.31 -1.06
CA ALA A 188 4.12 15.67 -1.51
C ALA A 188 2.84 16.54 -1.54
N LYS A 189 2.95 17.76 -0.99
CA LYS A 189 1.88 18.76 -0.92
C LYS A 189 0.55 18.20 -0.37
N PRO A 190 0.52 17.69 0.87
CA PRO A 190 -0.67 17.07 1.42
C PRO A 190 -1.79 18.11 1.66
N ILE A 191 -3.04 17.68 1.55
CA ILE A 191 -4.22 18.48 1.91
C ILE A 191 -5.32 17.57 2.48
N VAL A 192 -6.07 18.06 3.47
CA VAL A 192 -7.20 17.33 4.05
C VAL A 192 -8.50 18.05 3.73
N LEU A 193 -9.54 17.28 3.39
CA LEU A 193 -10.90 17.78 3.16
C LEU A 193 -11.81 17.32 4.31
N THR A 194 -12.47 18.26 4.98
CA THR A 194 -13.41 17.98 6.09
C THR A 194 -14.74 18.69 5.86
N PHE A 195 -15.82 18.03 6.29
CA PHE A 195 -17.20 18.49 6.10
C PHE A 195 -17.99 18.39 7.40
N ASP A 196 -18.52 19.51 7.87
CA ASP A 196 -19.20 19.57 9.16
C ASP A 196 -20.73 19.47 9.03
N ASP A 197 -21.37 19.02 10.11
CA ASP A 197 -22.82 18.98 10.35
C ASP A 197 -23.64 17.87 9.67
N GLY A 198 -23.05 17.01 8.85
CA GLY A 198 -23.77 15.90 8.20
C GLY A 198 -24.97 16.33 7.32
N TYR A 199 -24.82 17.39 6.53
CA TYR A 199 -25.86 17.85 5.59
C TYR A 199 -26.11 16.84 4.46
N LEU A 200 -27.33 16.80 3.92
CA LEU A 200 -27.68 15.95 2.78
C LEU A 200 -26.83 16.23 1.54
N GLY A 201 -26.33 17.46 1.37
CA GLY A 201 -25.43 17.84 0.29
C GLY A 201 -24.14 17.03 0.26
N HIS A 202 -23.67 16.56 1.42
CA HIS A 202 -22.51 15.68 1.55
C HIS A 202 -22.70 14.37 0.79
N TYR A 203 -23.83 13.69 0.99
CA TYR A 203 -24.14 12.45 0.27
C TYR A 203 -24.47 12.73 -1.21
N LYS A 204 -25.26 13.77 -1.48
CA LYS A 204 -25.81 14.01 -2.82
C LYS A 204 -24.77 14.54 -3.82
N PHE A 205 -23.84 15.40 -3.37
CA PHE A 205 -22.92 16.12 -4.24
C PHE A 205 -21.46 15.82 -3.93
N VAL A 206 -21.06 15.81 -2.66
CA VAL A 206 -19.65 15.60 -2.28
C VAL A 206 -19.22 14.17 -2.55
N TYR A 207 -19.92 13.18 -2.00
CA TYR A 207 -19.51 11.77 -2.06
C TYR A 207 -19.33 11.24 -3.50
N PRO A 208 -20.21 11.54 -4.49
CA PRO A 208 -19.97 11.17 -5.89
C PRO A 208 -18.70 11.80 -6.48
N LEU A 209 -18.41 13.06 -6.14
CA LEU A 209 -17.21 13.75 -6.60
C LEU A 209 -15.95 13.16 -5.95
N LEU A 210 -15.97 12.88 -4.65
CA LEU A 210 -14.84 12.20 -3.99
C LEU A 210 -14.52 10.86 -4.66
N LYS A 211 -15.53 10.07 -5.03
CA LYS A 211 -15.32 8.81 -5.78
C LYS A 211 -14.77 9.04 -7.18
N LYS A 212 -15.26 10.07 -7.90
CA LYS A 212 -14.77 10.45 -9.23
C LYS A 212 -13.27 10.82 -9.20
N TYR A 213 -12.85 11.58 -8.20
CA TYR A 213 -11.47 12.06 -8.05
C TYR A 213 -10.58 11.12 -7.23
N ARG A 214 -11.17 10.16 -6.50
CA ARG A 214 -10.52 9.26 -5.52
C ARG A 214 -9.85 10.02 -4.38
N TYR A 215 -10.52 11.06 -3.88
CA TYR A 215 -9.99 11.89 -2.80
C TYR A 215 -10.58 11.47 -1.46
N PRO A 216 -9.75 11.17 -0.44
CA PRO A 216 -10.25 10.95 0.90
C PRO A 216 -10.81 12.24 1.51
N ALA A 217 -11.82 12.11 2.36
CA ALA A 217 -12.38 13.20 3.16
C ALA A 217 -12.98 12.70 4.47
N ALA A 218 -13.17 13.62 5.41
CA ALA A 218 -13.81 13.36 6.68
C ALA A 218 -15.13 14.11 6.85
N PHE A 219 -16.08 13.49 7.53
CA PHE A 219 -17.41 14.03 7.78
C PHE A 219 -17.71 14.02 9.27
N ALA A 220 -17.89 15.21 9.85
CA ALA A 220 -18.21 15.39 11.25
C ALA A 220 -19.72 15.37 11.45
N ILE A 221 -20.21 14.36 12.18
CA ILE A 221 -21.63 14.08 12.33
C ILE A 221 -22.06 14.36 13.76
N TYR A 222 -23.11 15.15 13.95
CA TYR A 222 -23.83 15.23 15.22
C TYR A 222 -25.17 14.47 15.13
N PRO A 223 -25.35 13.38 15.89
CA PRO A 223 -26.49 12.48 15.76
C PRO A 223 -27.88 13.13 15.90
N ALA A 224 -28.00 14.27 16.59
CA ALA A 224 -29.31 14.90 16.78
C ALA A 224 -29.91 15.50 15.50
N LYS A 225 -29.15 15.62 14.39
CA LYS A 225 -29.66 16.02 13.06
C LYS A 225 -30.07 14.84 12.18
N ILE A 226 -29.39 13.71 12.30
CA ILE A 226 -29.53 12.58 11.38
C ILE A 226 -30.93 11.97 11.53
N ASP A 227 -31.58 11.72 10.38
CA ASP A 227 -32.98 11.27 10.27
C ASP A 227 -34.02 12.17 10.96
N LYS A 228 -33.69 13.44 11.19
CA LYS A 228 -34.58 14.41 11.85
C LYS A 228 -34.71 15.69 11.02
N PRO A 229 -35.91 16.29 10.93
CA PRO A 229 -36.10 17.56 10.24
C PRO A 229 -35.67 18.72 11.15
N ARG A 230 -34.36 18.90 11.34
CA ARG A 230 -33.79 20.05 12.07
C ARG A 230 -33.02 20.96 11.12
N GLY A 231 -33.59 22.13 10.83
CA GLY A 231 -32.99 23.10 9.92
C GLY A 231 -32.89 22.53 8.50
N ARG A 232 -31.72 22.67 7.87
CA ARG A 232 -31.48 22.10 6.53
C ARG A 232 -31.44 20.57 6.59
N PRO A 233 -31.86 19.89 5.50
CA PRO A 233 -31.86 18.43 5.43
C PRO A 233 -30.49 17.83 5.80
N GLY A 234 -30.48 16.92 6.77
CA GLY A 234 -29.34 16.05 7.07
C GLY A 234 -29.36 14.78 6.24
N MET A 235 -28.22 14.07 6.21
CA MET A 235 -28.17 12.70 5.70
C MET A 235 -29.00 11.75 6.57
N THR A 236 -29.35 10.59 6.01
CA THR A 236 -29.91 9.46 6.78
C THR A 236 -28.81 8.57 7.36
N TRP A 237 -29.15 7.75 8.36
CA TRP A 237 -28.19 6.75 8.87
C TRP A 237 -27.75 5.77 7.79
N GLU A 238 -28.64 5.36 6.87
CA GLU A 238 -28.29 4.47 5.76
C GLU A 238 -27.27 5.12 4.82
N GLN A 239 -27.43 6.42 4.51
CA GLN A 239 -26.49 7.17 3.66
C GLN A 239 -25.11 7.28 4.31
N ILE A 240 -25.06 7.61 5.61
CA ILE A 240 -23.80 7.69 6.34
C ILE A 240 -23.14 6.31 6.40
N LYS A 241 -23.91 5.25 6.63
CA LYS A 241 -23.41 3.87 6.64
C LYS A 241 -22.82 3.45 5.30
N GLU A 242 -23.50 3.78 4.20
CA GLU A 242 -22.99 3.56 2.84
C GLU A 242 -21.66 4.30 2.62
N MET A 243 -21.61 5.59 2.96
CA MET A 243 -20.39 6.39 2.85
C MET A 243 -19.26 5.80 3.68
N SER A 244 -19.52 5.45 4.94
CA SER A 244 -18.51 4.94 5.88
C SER A 244 -17.89 3.59 5.50
N ALA A 245 -18.51 2.86 4.57
CA ALA A 245 -17.96 1.61 4.03
C ALA A 245 -16.91 1.85 2.94
N ASP A 246 -16.85 3.06 2.38
CA ASP A 246 -15.86 3.45 1.38
C ASP A 246 -14.54 3.87 2.08
N PRO A 247 -13.38 3.33 1.70
CA PRO A 247 -12.09 3.70 2.28
C PRO A 247 -11.70 5.17 2.10
N LEU A 248 -12.40 5.92 1.22
CA LEU A 248 -12.23 7.36 1.06
C LEU A 248 -12.88 8.17 2.19
N VAL A 249 -13.75 7.57 3.00
CA VAL A 249 -14.57 8.31 3.98
C VAL A 249 -14.12 8.01 5.40
N THR A 250 -13.84 9.07 6.16
CA THR A 250 -13.70 9.03 7.62
C THR A 250 -14.92 9.66 8.27
N ILE A 251 -15.51 9.00 9.26
CA ILE A 251 -16.61 9.58 10.06
C ILE A 251 -16.06 10.04 11.42
N GLU A 252 -16.45 11.25 11.80
CA GLU A 252 -16.03 11.91 13.03
C GLU A 252 -17.25 12.33 13.85
N SER A 253 -17.04 12.58 15.14
CA SER A 253 -18.09 13.11 16.01
C SER A 253 -18.10 14.63 16.04
N HIS A 254 -19.29 15.23 16.04
CA HIS A 254 -19.47 16.67 16.14
C HIS A 254 -20.38 17.08 17.32
N SER A 255 -20.19 16.43 18.47
CA SER A 255 -21.09 16.45 19.65
C SER A 255 -22.43 15.75 19.42
N VAL A 256 -23.32 15.72 20.42
CA VAL A 256 -24.66 15.13 20.27
C VAL A 256 -25.59 16.15 19.63
N ASN A 257 -25.66 17.33 20.24
CA ASN A 257 -26.67 18.34 19.96
C ASN A 257 -26.16 19.58 19.22
N HIS A 258 -24.85 19.66 18.98
CA HIS A 258 -24.20 20.82 18.37
C HIS A 258 -24.46 22.11 19.17
N PRO A 259 -24.07 22.19 20.47
CA PRO A 259 -24.16 23.43 21.23
C PRO A 259 -23.24 24.48 20.61
N ALA A 260 -23.70 25.72 20.47
CA ALA A 260 -22.92 26.81 19.87
C ALA A 260 -21.57 27.07 20.56
N ASP A 261 -21.47 26.76 21.86
CA ASP A 261 -20.22 26.84 22.61
C ASP A 261 -20.19 25.79 23.73
N LEU A 262 -19.30 24.80 23.62
CA LEU A 262 -19.12 23.76 24.63
C LEU A 262 -18.62 24.32 25.97
N ARG A 263 -17.94 25.47 25.98
CA ARG A 263 -17.40 26.12 27.19
C ARG A 263 -18.50 26.69 28.08
N GLU A 264 -19.67 26.96 27.50
CA GLU A 264 -20.83 27.46 28.24
C GLU A 264 -21.62 26.36 28.97
N ILE A 265 -21.34 25.09 28.69
CA ILE A 265 -21.89 23.97 29.46
C ILE A 265 -21.13 23.87 30.79
N LYS A 266 -21.65 24.54 31.83
CA LYS A 266 -21.04 24.58 33.18
C LYS A 266 -21.15 23.27 33.96
N ASP A 267 -22.07 22.40 33.56
CA ASP A 267 -22.27 21.07 34.14
C ASP A 267 -21.36 20.06 33.43
N ASP A 268 -20.30 19.60 34.11
CA ASP A 268 -19.30 18.70 33.53
C ASP A 268 -19.88 17.36 33.08
N ALA A 269 -20.93 16.86 33.74
CA ALA A 269 -21.59 15.63 33.30
C ALA A 269 -22.31 15.83 31.97
N LYS A 270 -22.95 16.99 31.78
CA LYS A 270 -23.58 17.33 30.48
C LYS A 270 -22.54 17.57 29.38
N LEU A 271 -21.42 18.21 29.71
CA LEU A 271 -20.33 18.39 28.76
C LEU A 271 -19.76 17.04 28.32
N ALA A 272 -19.49 16.14 29.27
CA ALA A 272 -19.00 14.79 28.97
C ALA A 272 -20.00 14.02 28.10
N LEU A 273 -21.30 14.11 28.39
CA LEU A 273 -22.35 13.46 27.61
C LEU A 273 -22.36 13.91 26.14
N GLU A 274 -22.15 15.19 25.84
CA GLU A 274 -22.05 15.67 24.45
C GLU A 274 -20.97 14.93 23.65
N MET A 275 -19.92 14.44 24.32
CA MET A 275 -18.80 13.76 23.69
C MET A 275 -18.96 12.23 23.71
N THR A 276 -19.27 11.66 24.87
CA THR A 276 -19.36 10.20 25.05
C THR A 276 -20.59 9.63 24.35
N GLU A 277 -21.73 10.32 24.41
CA GLU A 277 -22.96 9.81 23.82
C GLU A 277 -22.95 9.96 22.29
N SER A 278 -22.34 11.03 21.76
CA SER A 278 -22.17 11.19 20.31
C SER A 278 -21.34 10.05 19.73
N LYS A 279 -20.20 9.75 20.36
CA LYS A 279 -19.36 8.59 20.02
C LYS A 279 -20.15 7.30 20.05
N ARG A 280 -20.81 7.00 21.19
CA ARG A 280 -21.56 5.77 21.39
C ARG A 280 -22.65 5.58 20.35
N VAL A 281 -23.40 6.63 20.02
CA VAL A 281 -24.49 6.57 19.03
C VAL A 281 -23.95 6.34 17.63
N LEU A 282 -22.87 7.04 17.24
CA LEU A 282 -22.23 6.84 15.94
C LEU A 282 -21.67 5.42 15.80
N GLU A 283 -20.90 4.95 16.79
CA GLU A 283 -20.32 3.60 16.79
C GLU A 283 -21.40 2.52 16.76
N ALA A 284 -22.51 2.70 17.49
CA ALA A 284 -23.62 1.75 17.51
C ALA A 284 -24.37 1.66 16.17
N ASN A 285 -24.55 2.77 15.45
CA ASN A 285 -25.26 2.78 14.17
C ASN A 285 -24.37 2.31 13.00
N LEU A 286 -23.08 2.64 13.04
CA LEU A 286 -22.15 2.41 11.94
C LEU A 286 -21.32 1.13 12.09
N GLY A 287 -21.09 0.66 13.31
CA GLY A 287 -20.27 -0.52 13.58
C GLY A 287 -18.76 -0.31 13.35
N ILE A 288 -18.31 0.95 13.33
CA ILE A 288 -16.90 1.36 13.19
C ILE A 288 -16.48 2.20 14.40
N PRO A 289 -15.19 2.22 14.77
CA PRO A 289 -14.71 3.09 15.83
C PRO A 289 -14.70 4.56 15.40
N ILE A 290 -15.14 5.46 16.28
CA ILE A 290 -15.06 6.91 16.04
C ILE A 290 -13.87 7.48 16.80
N LYS A 291 -12.84 7.86 16.04
CA LYS A 291 -11.53 8.25 16.59
C LYS A 291 -11.41 9.75 16.85
N TYR A 292 -12.14 10.59 16.13
CA TYR A 292 -11.90 12.03 16.08
C TYR A 292 -13.14 12.85 16.43
N PHE A 293 -12.89 14.08 16.90
CA PHE A 293 -13.93 15.00 17.34
C PHE A 293 -13.75 16.39 16.71
N VAL A 294 -14.83 17.02 16.25
CA VAL A 294 -14.83 18.43 15.85
C VAL A 294 -15.60 19.24 16.88
N TYR A 295 -15.02 20.32 17.39
CA TYR A 295 -15.73 21.24 18.29
C TYR A 295 -16.75 22.08 17.49
N PRO A 296 -18.04 22.10 17.88
CA PRO A 296 -19.01 23.04 17.35
C PRO A 296 -18.50 24.49 17.40
N GLU A 297 -18.60 25.20 16.27
CA GLU A 297 -18.05 26.56 16.08
C GLU A 297 -16.55 26.71 16.46
N GLY A 298 -15.80 25.59 16.52
CA GLY A 298 -14.40 25.52 16.97
C GLY A 298 -14.14 25.93 18.43
N LYS A 299 -15.16 26.28 19.20
CA LYS A 299 -14.97 26.84 20.55
C LYS A 299 -14.59 25.74 21.54
N ASN A 300 -13.38 25.85 22.08
CA ASN A 300 -12.86 24.93 23.09
C ASN A 300 -11.94 25.67 24.08
N ASP A 301 -11.78 25.07 25.26
CA ASP A 301 -10.78 25.40 26.27
C ASP A 301 -10.18 24.10 26.81
N GLU A 302 -9.23 24.18 27.75
CA GLU A 302 -8.60 22.99 28.32
C GLU A 302 -9.63 22.03 28.94
N ARG A 303 -10.69 22.53 29.58
CA ARG A 303 -11.73 21.68 30.19
C ARG A 303 -12.49 20.89 29.12
N VAL A 304 -12.83 21.54 28.01
CA VAL A 304 -13.47 20.88 26.86
C VAL A 304 -12.52 19.88 26.21
N GLN A 305 -11.24 20.21 26.04
CA GLN A 305 -10.23 19.27 25.52
C GLN A 305 -10.10 18.02 26.40
N GLN A 306 -10.06 18.18 27.72
CA GLN A 306 -10.00 17.06 28.66
C GLN A 306 -11.24 16.16 28.60
N ALA A 307 -12.43 16.72 28.40
CA ALA A 307 -13.64 15.92 28.19
C ALA A 307 -13.53 15.07 26.92
N ALA A 308 -12.93 15.59 25.85
CA ALA A 308 -12.75 14.85 24.59
C ALA A 308 -11.72 13.72 24.75
N ILE A 309 -10.63 13.99 25.46
CA ILE A 309 -9.64 12.98 25.84
C ILE A 309 -10.29 11.88 26.68
N ALA A 310 -11.08 12.25 27.68
CA ALA A 310 -11.76 11.30 28.57
C ALA A 310 -12.81 10.45 27.83
N ALA A 311 -13.43 10.97 26.77
CA ALA A 311 -14.30 10.21 25.86
C ALA A 311 -13.53 9.25 24.93
N GLY A 312 -12.20 9.26 24.96
CA GLY A 312 -11.33 8.36 24.22
C GLY A 312 -11.16 8.71 22.75
N TYR A 313 -11.36 9.97 22.37
CA TYR A 313 -10.92 10.46 21.05
C TYR A 313 -9.38 10.48 20.98
N GLN A 314 -8.83 10.48 19.78
CA GLN A 314 -7.39 10.47 19.50
C GLN A 314 -6.87 11.84 19.06
N ALA A 315 -7.74 12.66 18.47
CA ALA A 315 -7.47 14.03 18.07
C ALA A 315 -8.79 14.81 17.96
N ALA A 316 -8.70 16.15 18.02
CA ALA A 316 -9.84 17.03 17.85
C ALA A 316 -9.50 18.33 17.11
N TRP A 317 -10.50 18.84 16.39
CA TRP A 317 -10.35 19.94 15.43
C TRP A 317 -11.11 21.19 15.85
N THR A 318 -10.45 22.34 15.70
CA THR A 318 -11.00 23.68 15.90
C THR A 318 -11.12 24.42 14.55
N MET A 319 -11.65 25.64 14.57
CA MET A 319 -11.59 26.59 13.45
C MET A 319 -10.61 27.72 13.77
N SER A 320 -9.90 28.20 12.74
CA SER A 320 -8.93 29.31 12.85
C SER A 320 -9.21 30.35 11.78
N ASP A 321 -9.34 31.59 12.20
CA ASP A 321 -9.69 32.72 11.34
C ASP A 321 -8.47 33.58 10.97
N GLU A 322 -7.27 32.99 10.78
CA GLU A 322 -6.13 33.48 9.96
C GLU A 322 -4.72 33.23 10.52
N ALA A 323 -4.55 32.93 11.81
CA ALA A 323 -3.20 32.84 12.42
C ALA A 323 -2.47 31.51 12.18
N ASN A 324 -3.21 30.39 12.18
CA ASN A 324 -2.66 29.05 12.02
C ASN A 324 -3.27 28.40 10.77
N LEU A 325 -2.54 28.42 9.66
CA LEU A 325 -3.01 27.89 8.38
C LEU A 325 -2.76 26.37 8.26
N PHE A 326 -1.89 25.81 9.10
CA PHE A 326 -1.44 24.43 8.97
C PHE A 326 -1.60 23.63 10.26
N ALA A 327 -1.98 22.35 10.11
CA ALA A 327 -2.30 21.45 11.23
C ALA A 327 -1.18 21.35 12.28
N ALA A 328 0.07 21.32 11.85
CA ALA A 328 1.21 21.10 12.72
C ALA A 328 1.67 22.37 13.48
N GLU A 329 1.09 23.54 13.17
CA GLU A 329 1.31 24.80 13.90
C GLU A 329 0.45 24.88 15.16
N SER A 330 -0.55 23.99 15.30
CA SER A 330 -1.43 23.94 16.47
C SER A 330 -0.69 23.53 17.75
N ASP A 331 -1.28 23.85 18.90
CA ASP A 331 -0.65 23.60 20.20
C ASP A 331 -0.48 22.09 20.46
N ASN A 332 -1.56 21.33 20.26
CA ASN A 332 -1.63 19.90 20.57
C ASN A 332 -2.69 19.19 19.70
N LEU A 333 -2.79 17.86 19.80
CA LEU A 333 -3.70 17.02 19.02
C LEU A 333 -5.20 17.28 19.26
N PHE A 334 -5.56 17.99 20.32
CA PHE A 334 -6.94 18.36 20.69
C PHE A 334 -7.26 19.83 20.43
N ASN A 335 -6.40 20.54 19.73
CA ASN A 335 -6.63 21.92 19.30
C ASN A 335 -6.17 22.16 17.85
N ILE A 336 -6.36 21.18 16.96
CA ILE A 336 -5.82 21.24 15.60
C ILE A 336 -6.66 22.19 14.73
N SER A 337 -6.03 23.21 14.16
CA SER A 337 -6.69 24.26 13.40
C SER A 337 -7.09 23.82 11.99
N ARG A 338 -8.32 24.16 11.60
CA ARG A 338 -8.82 24.04 10.23
C ARG A 338 -9.13 25.43 9.67
N ILE A 339 -9.07 25.54 8.34
CA ILE A 339 -9.31 26.78 7.61
C ILE A 339 -10.56 26.67 6.76
N GLY A 340 -11.35 27.74 6.70
CA GLY A 340 -12.53 27.82 5.85
C GLY A 340 -12.17 27.65 4.37
N GLN A 341 -13.06 26.99 3.62
CA GLN A 341 -12.90 26.75 2.18
C GLN A 341 -12.61 28.00 1.33
N SER A 342 -13.01 29.20 1.79
CA SER A 342 -12.73 30.47 1.10
C SER A 342 -11.23 30.79 1.00
N GLN A 343 -10.40 30.15 1.82
CA GLN A 343 -8.94 30.32 1.82
C GLN A 343 -8.23 29.28 0.94
N THR A 344 -8.96 28.45 0.18
CA THR A 344 -8.38 27.36 -0.64
C THR A 344 -7.20 27.84 -1.47
N GLU A 345 -7.36 28.95 -2.21
CA GLU A 345 -6.29 29.49 -3.07
C GLU A 345 -5.03 29.91 -2.30
N LYS A 346 -5.17 30.42 -1.07
CA LYS A 346 -4.03 30.89 -0.25
C LYS A 346 -3.11 29.76 0.18
N VAL A 347 -3.63 28.54 0.30
CA VAL A 347 -2.84 27.39 0.79
C VAL A 347 -2.28 26.50 -0.31
N LEU A 348 -2.68 26.71 -1.57
CA LEU A 348 -2.23 25.86 -2.70
C LEU A 348 -0.72 25.89 -2.91
N GLU A 349 -0.07 27.04 -2.74
CA GLU A 349 1.38 27.18 -2.91
C GLU A 349 2.17 26.79 -1.67
N ALA A 350 1.56 26.95 -0.48
CA ALA A 350 2.26 26.79 0.79
C ALA A 350 2.21 25.35 1.36
N ALA A 351 1.32 24.50 0.85
CA ALA A 351 1.20 23.10 1.27
C ALA A 351 2.51 22.32 1.05
N ASN A 352 3.03 21.70 2.11
CA ASN A 352 4.30 20.97 2.10
C ASN A 352 4.24 19.83 3.13
N GLY A 353 4.67 18.61 2.78
CA GLY A 353 4.70 17.45 3.69
C GLY A 353 5.80 17.50 4.75
N GLY A 354 6.57 18.58 4.80
CA GLY A 354 7.75 18.74 5.62
C GLY A 354 9.02 18.31 4.89
N PRO A 355 10.20 18.54 5.49
CA PRO A 355 11.44 18.03 4.94
C PRO A 355 11.35 16.51 4.86
N PRO A 356 11.77 15.91 3.75
CA PRO A 356 11.81 14.46 3.64
C PRO A 356 12.61 13.92 4.84
N VAL A 357 12.15 12.82 5.44
CA VAL A 357 13.11 11.99 6.18
C VAL A 357 14.11 11.53 5.12
N ALA A 358 15.37 11.27 5.48
CA ALA A 358 16.32 10.68 4.54
C ALA A 358 15.87 9.31 3.95
N PHE A 359 14.63 8.90 4.19
CA PHE A 359 13.90 7.83 3.55
C PHE A 359 12.45 8.31 3.25
N ILE A 360 11.99 8.04 2.03
CA ILE A 360 10.63 8.31 1.47
C ILE A 360 10.43 9.70 0.83
N GLU A 361 11.03 9.88 -0.35
CA GLU A 361 10.28 10.40 -1.51
C GLU A 361 9.94 9.18 -2.39
N ASN A 362 9.03 9.30 -3.37
CA ASN A 362 8.64 8.26 -4.35
C ASN A 362 9.81 7.74 -5.22
N GLY A 363 10.80 7.16 -4.57
CA GLY A 363 12.10 6.85 -5.07
C GLY A 363 12.63 5.64 -4.32
N LEU A 364 13.40 4.87 -5.04
CA LEU A 364 13.95 3.63 -4.55
C LEU A 364 15.10 3.93 -3.60
N ASN A 365 15.34 3.03 -2.65
CA ASN A 365 16.41 3.13 -1.68
C ASN A 365 17.77 2.87 -2.34
N PHE A 366 18.29 3.87 -3.04
CA PHE A 366 19.62 3.86 -3.65
C PHE A 366 20.75 4.12 -2.64
N SER A 367 20.39 4.51 -1.42
CA SER A 367 21.32 4.80 -0.31
C SER A 367 21.67 3.56 0.50
N ALA A 368 20.92 2.47 0.36
CA ALA A 368 21.24 1.21 1.03
C ALA A 368 22.59 0.67 0.53
N PRO A 369 23.48 0.18 1.42
CA PRO A 369 24.70 -0.49 0.99
C PRO A 369 24.37 -1.69 0.09
N VAL A 370 25.23 -1.94 -0.91
CA VAL A 370 25.07 -3.11 -1.78
C VAL A 370 25.49 -4.37 -1.02
N GLU A 371 24.55 -5.25 -0.75
CA GLU A 371 24.73 -6.48 0.02
C GLU A 371 24.46 -7.71 -0.84
N LEU A 372 25.32 -8.72 -0.72
CA LEU A 372 25.12 -10.03 -1.36
C LEU A 372 24.26 -10.91 -0.45
N MET A 373 23.23 -11.51 -1.03
CA MET A 373 22.32 -12.44 -0.38
C MET A 373 22.31 -13.77 -1.14
N LYS A 374 22.38 -14.87 -0.41
CA LYS A 374 22.20 -16.22 -0.93
C LYS A 374 21.09 -16.89 -0.15
N THR A 375 20.04 -17.32 -0.85
CA THR A 375 18.88 -17.96 -0.21
C THR A 375 18.30 -19.03 -1.12
N THR A 376 17.52 -19.94 -0.56
CA THR A 376 16.80 -20.95 -1.34
C THR A 376 15.32 -20.83 -1.05
N VAL A 377 14.53 -20.52 -2.06
CA VAL A 377 13.08 -20.34 -1.95
C VAL A 377 12.40 -21.34 -2.87
N ASN A 378 11.49 -22.15 -2.32
CA ASN A 378 10.80 -23.21 -3.07
C ASN A 378 11.76 -24.15 -3.84
N LYS A 379 12.89 -24.50 -3.23
CA LYS A 379 13.98 -25.31 -3.83
C LYS A 379 14.75 -24.63 -4.97
N VAL A 380 14.48 -23.36 -5.26
CA VAL A 380 15.26 -22.56 -6.20
C VAL A 380 16.35 -21.81 -5.44
N PRO A 381 17.64 -22.12 -5.62
CA PRO A 381 18.72 -21.31 -5.07
C PRO A 381 18.77 -19.96 -5.79
N LEU A 382 18.90 -18.88 -5.03
CA LEU A 382 18.96 -17.51 -5.52
C LEU A 382 20.24 -16.86 -4.99
N ILE A 383 20.98 -16.22 -5.89
CA ILE A 383 22.14 -15.38 -5.55
C ILE A 383 21.81 -13.97 -6.02
N MET A 384 21.74 -13.04 -5.08
CA MET A 384 21.26 -11.67 -5.32
C MET A 384 22.21 -10.66 -4.71
N ALA A 385 22.35 -9.50 -5.34
CA ALA A 385 22.88 -8.31 -4.70
C ALA A 385 21.81 -7.23 -4.66
N ALA A 386 21.59 -6.62 -3.50
CA ALA A 386 20.57 -5.59 -3.31
C ALA A 386 21.15 -4.30 -2.72
N GLY A 387 20.64 -3.15 -3.16
CA GLY A 387 21.05 -1.82 -2.71
C GLY A 387 21.81 -1.03 -3.77
N GLY A 388 22.34 0.13 -3.37
CA GLY A 388 23.11 1.02 -4.23
C GLY A 388 22.30 1.69 -5.34
N LYS A 389 22.99 2.52 -6.14
CA LYS A 389 22.36 3.21 -7.27
C LYS A 389 22.41 2.34 -8.54
N PRO A 390 21.27 2.11 -9.21
CA PRO A 390 21.21 1.31 -10.43
C PRO A 390 21.79 2.08 -11.63
N THR A 391 22.45 1.39 -12.56
CA THR A 391 22.86 1.97 -13.86
C THR A 391 23.07 0.88 -14.92
N THR A 392 23.29 1.28 -16.17
CA THR A 392 23.70 0.37 -17.25
C THR A 392 25.09 0.71 -17.78
N ILE A 393 25.88 -0.31 -18.08
CA ILE A 393 27.26 -0.16 -18.57
C ILE A 393 27.40 -0.91 -19.90
N HIS A 394 27.80 -0.17 -20.94
CA HIS A 394 27.95 -0.67 -22.29
C HIS A 394 29.43 -0.87 -22.60
N ALA A 395 29.82 -2.11 -22.88
CA ALA A 395 31.18 -2.43 -23.25
C ALA A 395 31.40 -2.30 -24.75
N LYS A 396 32.66 -2.02 -25.15
CA LYS A 396 33.04 -1.92 -26.58
C LYS A 396 32.97 -3.25 -27.33
N SER A 397 33.02 -4.35 -26.58
CA SER A 397 32.96 -5.73 -27.07
C SER A 397 32.30 -6.61 -26.01
N ARG A 398 32.23 -7.92 -26.26
CA ARG A 398 31.74 -8.88 -25.27
C ARG A 398 32.85 -9.22 -24.28
N PHE A 399 32.59 -9.01 -23.00
CA PHE A 399 33.50 -9.35 -21.89
C PHE A 399 32.75 -10.06 -20.77
N GLN A 400 33.47 -10.64 -19.82
CA GLN A 400 32.85 -11.13 -18.59
C GLN A 400 32.27 -9.96 -17.79
N VAL A 401 31.19 -10.18 -17.05
CA VAL A 401 30.58 -9.14 -16.19
C VAL A 401 31.61 -8.53 -15.23
N ALA A 402 32.44 -9.37 -14.60
CA ALA A 402 33.53 -8.93 -13.74
C ALA A 402 34.59 -8.08 -14.47
N GLU A 403 34.88 -8.38 -15.73
CA GLU A 403 35.83 -7.59 -16.56
C GLU A 403 35.24 -6.22 -16.91
N ILE A 404 33.94 -6.15 -17.20
CA ILE A 404 33.24 -4.88 -17.48
C ILE A 404 33.23 -3.99 -16.25
N MET A 405 33.06 -4.57 -15.06
CA MET A 405 33.04 -3.83 -13.80
C MET A 405 34.41 -3.30 -13.36
N LYS A 406 35.50 -3.89 -13.83
CA LYS A 406 36.87 -3.67 -13.32
C LYS A 406 37.28 -2.19 -13.27
N ASP A 407 36.87 -1.42 -14.26
CA ASP A 407 37.22 0.01 -14.39
C ASP A 407 36.07 0.92 -13.96
N THR A 408 35.18 0.44 -13.09
CA THR A 408 33.97 1.13 -12.66
C THR A 408 33.81 1.06 -11.14
N PRO A 409 33.11 2.01 -10.51
CA PRO A 409 32.79 1.91 -9.09
C PRO A 409 31.79 0.81 -8.73
N ALA A 410 31.21 0.08 -9.70
CA ALA A 410 30.13 -0.87 -9.47
C ALA A 410 30.52 -1.95 -8.44
N ILE A 411 29.65 -2.16 -7.45
CA ILE A 411 29.83 -3.20 -6.42
C ILE A 411 29.26 -4.53 -6.91
N ALA A 412 28.14 -4.49 -7.63
CA ALA A 412 27.54 -5.68 -8.23
C ALA A 412 27.17 -5.41 -9.69
N GLY A 413 27.13 -6.44 -10.50
CA GLY A 413 26.69 -6.37 -11.87
C GLY A 413 26.12 -7.70 -12.33
N VAL A 414 25.08 -7.64 -13.15
CA VAL A 414 24.49 -8.78 -13.82
C VAL A 414 24.46 -8.51 -15.31
N ASP A 415 24.55 -9.55 -16.13
CA ASP A 415 24.36 -9.41 -17.57
C ASP A 415 23.01 -8.74 -17.89
N GLY A 416 23.02 -7.76 -18.79
CA GLY A 416 21.86 -6.90 -19.03
C GLY A 416 21.08 -7.22 -20.31
N GLY A 417 19.92 -6.57 -20.46
CA GLY A 417 19.11 -6.45 -21.69
C GLY A 417 19.09 -7.64 -22.68
N PHE A 418 18.08 -8.50 -22.50
CA PHE A 418 17.78 -9.80 -23.11
C PHE A 418 18.20 -10.08 -24.57
N PHE A 419 18.99 -11.15 -24.72
CA PHE A 419 19.68 -11.63 -25.92
C PHE A 419 19.08 -12.89 -26.56
N SER A 420 17.75 -13.08 -26.52
CA SER A 420 17.11 -14.28 -27.10
C SER A 420 16.94 -14.22 -28.63
N LEU A 421 18.05 -14.00 -29.32
CA LEU A 421 18.20 -14.54 -30.67
C LEU A 421 19.16 -15.73 -30.52
N GLU A 422 18.70 -16.90 -30.96
CA GLU A 422 19.37 -18.20 -30.84
C GLU A 422 20.86 -18.15 -31.22
N MET A 423 21.25 -17.20 -32.09
CA MET A 423 22.63 -16.82 -32.34
C MET A 423 22.78 -15.29 -32.29
N LEU A 424 23.69 -14.82 -31.43
CA LEU A 424 24.21 -13.45 -31.45
C LEU A 424 25.73 -13.51 -31.50
N ASP A 425 26.26 -13.31 -32.70
CA ASP A 425 27.67 -13.09 -33.01
C ASP A 425 28.05 -11.60 -33.02
N SER A 426 27.13 -10.75 -32.55
CA SER A 426 27.20 -9.30 -32.63
C SER A 426 27.33 -8.64 -31.24
N ASN A 427 27.95 -7.46 -31.22
CA ASN A 427 28.01 -6.56 -30.06
C ASN A 427 26.78 -5.63 -29.97
N LYS A 428 25.83 -5.73 -30.91
CA LYS A 428 24.63 -4.88 -30.94
C LYS A 428 23.58 -5.39 -29.98
N MET A 429 23.16 -4.51 -29.07
CA MET A 429 22.03 -4.75 -28.18
C MET A 429 20.71 -4.81 -28.95
N ILE A 430 19.78 -5.64 -28.46
CA ILE A 430 18.39 -5.64 -28.92
C ILE A 430 17.65 -4.58 -28.10
N GLY A 431 17.55 -3.37 -28.67
CA GLY A 431 17.03 -2.18 -27.99
C GLY A 431 15.53 -1.93 -28.14
N PRO A 432 15.01 -0.75 -27.75
CA PRO A 432 15.79 0.45 -27.46
C PRO A 432 16.68 0.32 -26.23
N VAL A 433 17.84 0.97 -26.29
CA VAL A 433 18.77 1.07 -25.16
C VAL A 433 19.27 2.50 -25.02
N MET A 434 19.40 2.96 -23.78
CA MET A 434 20.04 4.21 -23.41
C MET A 434 20.92 3.94 -22.20
N SER A 435 22.16 4.44 -22.21
CA SER A 435 23.07 4.33 -21.07
C SER A 435 23.45 5.70 -20.56
N ALA A 436 23.41 5.88 -19.25
CA ALA A 436 23.77 7.11 -18.57
C ALA A 436 25.24 7.51 -18.84
N GLN A 437 26.12 6.51 -19.03
CA GLN A 437 27.55 6.76 -19.28
C GLN A 437 27.80 7.40 -20.65
N SER A 438 27.02 7.01 -21.67
CA SER A 438 27.20 7.50 -23.05
C SER A 438 26.20 8.58 -23.43
N GLY A 439 25.07 8.70 -22.71
CA GLY A 439 23.92 9.53 -23.07
C GLY A 439 23.29 9.16 -24.42
N THR A 440 23.74 8.07 -25.06
CA THR A 440 23.35 7.72 -26.43
C THR A 440 22.13 6.81 -26.40
N PHE A 441 21.08 7.22 -27.10
CA PHE A 441 19.90 6.39 -27.35
C PHE A 441 20.10 5.59 -28.64
N ALA A 442 19.95 4.27 -28.55
CA ALA A 442 20.02 3.34 -29.67
C ALA A 442 18.65 2.65 -29.85
N PRO A 443 17.91 2.93 -30.95
CA PRO A 443 16.62 2.29 -31.18
C PRO A 443 16.78 0.79 -31.52
N ALA A 444 15.71 0.03 -31.30
CA ALA A 444 15.56 -1.34 -31.79
C ALA A 444 15.61 -1.37 -33.33
N PRO A 445 16.28 -2.36 -33.93
CA PRO A 445 16.15 -2.64 -35.37
C PRO A 445 14.70 -2.95 -35.75
N GLN A 446 14.23 -2.46 -36.91
CA GLN A 446 12.84 -2.66 -37.33
C GLN A 446 12.39 -4.13 -37.32
N GLY A 447 13.23 -5.07 -37.76
CA GLY A 447 12.92 -6.50 -37.77
C GLY A 447 12.76 -7.15 -36.38
N SER A 448 13.07 -6.44 -35.30
CA SER A 448 12.93 -6.92 -33.92
C SER A 448 11.72 -6.34 -33.19
N LEU A 449 11.13 -5.25 -33.68
CA LEU A 449 10.11 -4.48 -32.97
C LEU A 449 8.90 -5.31 -32.52
N GLN A 450 8.35 -6.12 -33.43
CA GLN A 450 7.21 -6.98 -33.12
C GLN A 450 7.52 -8.03 -32.05
N LYS A 451 8.77 -8.50 -31.97
CA LYS A 451 9.19 -9.49 -30.96
C LYS A 451 9.35 -8.87 -29.57
N LEU A 452 9.49 -7.55 -29.50
CA LEU A 452 9.69 -6.80 -28.27
C LEU A 452 8.40 -6.19 -27.72
N GLU A 453 7.35 -6.10 -28.53
CA GLU A 453 6.06 -5.55 -28.14
C GLU A 453 5.55 -6.19 -26.84
N GLY A 454 5.12 -5.34 -25.90
CA GLY A 454 4.59 -5.74 -24.60
C GLY A 454 5.65 -6.24 -23.61
N ARG A 455 6.94 -6.32 -23.97
CA ARG A 455 8.01 -6.68 -23.02
C ARG A 455 8.28 -5.55 -22.02
N PRO A 456 8.88 -5.85 -20.85
CA PRO A 456 9.23 -4.81 -19.89
C PRO A 456 10.30 -3.87 -20.45
N LEU A 457 9.94 -2.60 -20.65
CA LEU A 457 10.89 -1.51 -20.79
C LEU A 457 11.20 -0.95 -19.41
N VAL A 458 12.46 -1.01 -19.02
CA VAL A 458 12.98 -0.47 -17.76
C VAL A 458 13.57 0.91 -18.04
N LEU A 459 13.12 1.91 -17.30
CA LEU A 459 13.60 3.30 -17.35
C LEU A 459 14.17 3.67 -15.99
N ILE A 460 15.33 4.30 -15.95
CA ILE A 460 16.07 4.59 -14.73
C ILE A 460 16.52 6.05 -14.75
N ASN A 461 16.33 6.76 -13.64
CA ASN A 461 16.98 8.03 -13.38
C ASN A 461 17.69 7.97 -12.01
N ASP A 462 18.13 9.11 -11.50
CA ASP A 462 18.84 9.20 -10.23
C ASP A 462 17.95 9.05 -8.98
N ARG A 463 16.63 8.97 -9.14
CA ARG A 463 15.64 8.96 -8.07
C ARG A 463 14.77 7.70 -8.04
N THR A 464 14.54 7.06 -9.19
CA THR A 464 13.56 5.99 -9.33
C THR A 464 13.83 5.06 -10.52
N ILE A 465 13.10 3.95 -10.56
CA ILE A 465 13.03 3.02 -11.69
C ILE A 465 11.56 2.87 -12.08
N LYS A 466 11.25 2.97 -13.38
CA LYS A 466 9.91 2.73 -13.93
C LYS A 466 9.92 1.54 -14.87
N TYR A 467 8.88 0.71 -14.78
CA TYR A 467 8.64 -0.40 -15.69
C TYR A 467 7.39 -0.10 -16.51
N VAL A 468 7.49 -0.15 -17.83
CA VAL A 468 6.36 0.05 -18.74
C VAL A 468 6.35 -1.03 -19.83
N PRO A 469 5.19 -1.44 -20.34
CA PRO A 469 5.13 -2.28 -21.54
C PRO A 469 5.75 -1.56 -22.73
N PHE A 470 6.63 -2.25 -23.45
CA PHE A 470 7.24 -1.70 -24.66
C PHE A 470 6.21 -1.58 -25.79
N GLU A 471 6.00 -0.36 -26.27
CA GLU A 471 5.10 -0.04 -27.37
C GLU A 471 5.96 0.39 -28.56
N PRO A 472 6.08 -0.41 -29.63
CA PRO A 472 7.05 -0.16 -30.71
C PRO A 472 6.99 1.23 -31.34
N LEU A 473 5.80 1.78 -31.55
CA LEU A 473 5.60 3.09 -32.20
C LEU A 473 5.89 4.27 -31.26
N LYS A 474 5.80 4.04 -29.95
CA LYS A 474 5.97 5.07 -28.93
C LYS A 474 7.37 4.99 -28.35
N HIS A 475 7.76 3.86 -27.78
CA HIS A 475 8.95 3.73 -26.96
C HIS A 475 10.26 3.49 -27.74
N ASN A 476 10.22 3.35 -29.07
CA ASN A 476 11.45 3.20 -29.89
C ASN A 476 12.10 4.53 -30.31
N THR A 477 11.73 5.63 -29.65
CA THR A 477 12.34 6.96 -29.81
C THR A 477 12.71 7.54 -28.46
N ARG A 478 13.63 8.52 -28.46
CA ARG A 478 14.06 9.19 -27.24
C ARG A 478 12.90 9.97 -26.61
N GLU A 479 12.12 10.65 -27.44
CA GLU A 479 10.96 11.44 -27.03
C GLU A 479 9.90 10.55 -26.38
N GLY A 480 9.70 9.34 -26.91
CA GLY A 480 8.73 8.39 -26.38
C GLY A 480 9.10 7.83 -25.02
N ILE A 481 10.37 7.51 -24.78
CA ILE A 481 10.81 7.10 -23.43
C ILE A 481 10.84 8.29 -22.46
N ALA A 482 11.13 9.50 -22.94
CA ALA A 482 11.08 10.72 -22.14
C ALA A 482 9.64 11.09 -21.73
N ALA A 483 8.65 10.76 -22.55
CA ALA A 483 7.24 10.92 -22.20
C ALA A 483 6.80 10.00 -21.04
N GLU A 484 7.50 8.89 -20.83
CA GLU A 484 7.28 8.00 -19.69
C GLU A 484 8.07 8.42 -18.44
N MET A 485 9.28 8.96 -18.62
CA MET A 485 10.15 9.47 -17.58
C MET A 485 11.02 10.60 -18.14
N SER A 486 10.71 11.85 -17.80
CA SER A 486 11.26 13.05 -18.44
C SER A 486 12.77 13.23 -18.28
N ASP A 487 13.34 12.67 -17.21
CA ASP A 487 14.76 12.71 -16.86
C ASP A 487 15.42 11.32 -16.92
N VAL A 488 14.93 10.44 -17.79
CA VAL A 488 15.51 9.11 -18.01
C VAL A 488 17.00 9.19 -18.38
N GLN A 489 17.82 8.43 -17.66
CA GLN A 489 19.28 8.36 -17.84
C GLN A 489 19.69 7.02 -18.42
N ASP A 490 19.08 5.92 -17.97
CA ASP A 490 19.25 4.58 -18.54
C ASP A 490 17.90 4.01 -18.98
N ALA A 491 17.92 3.24 -20.08
CA ALA A 491 16.77 2.49 -20.56
C ALA A 491 17.18 1.18 -21.22
N PHE A 492 16.44 0.11 -21.00
CA PHE A 492 16.60 -1.15 -21.74
C PHE A 492 15.32 -1.98 -21.73
N VAL A 493 15.15 -2.83 -22.75
CA VAL A 493 14.06 -3.81 -22.79
C VAL A 493 14.52 -5.14 -22.21
N ALA A 494 13.76 -5.68 -21.26
CA ALA A 494 13.98 -6.97 -20.63
C ALA A 494 13.19 -8.10 -21.34
N GLY A 495 13.49 -9.35 -20.98
CA GLY A 495 12.91 -10.52 -21.62
C GLY A 495 11.42 -10.68 -21.34
N ALA A 496 11.03 -10.68 -20.06
CA ALA A 496 9.66 -10.80 -19.59
C ALA A 496 9.57 -10.35 -18.13
N TRP A 497 8.36 -10.04 -17.64
CA TRP A 497 8.12 -9.92 -16.20
C TRP A 497 8.17 -11.30 -15.55
N LEU A 498 8.93 -11.42 -14.46
CA LEU A 498 8.92 -12.57 -13.57
C LEU A 498 8.00 -12.30 -12.38
N VAL A 499 8.03 -11.07 -11.86
CA VAL A 499 7.18 -10.56 -10.78
C VAL A 499 6.70 -9.16 -11.15
N LYS A 500 5.43 -8.86 -10.92
CA LYS A 500 4.82 -7.55 -11.15
C LYS A 500 3.85 -7.23 -10.01
N GLY A 501 4.02 -6.10 -9.33
CA GLY A 501 3.21 -5.74 -8.16
C GLY A 501 3.23 -6.78 -7.04
N GLY A 502 4.37 -7.45 -6.84
CA GLY A 502 4.55 -8.55 -5.87
C GLY A 502 3.93 -9.87 -6.28
N GLN A 503 3.33 -9.97 -7.47
CA GLN A 503 2.70 -11.19 -7.96
C GLN A 503 3.58 -11.89 -9.01
N PRO A 504 3.84 -13.20 -8.87
CA PRO A 504 4.56 -13.95 -9.89
C PRO A 504 3.73 -14.05 -11.17
N GLN A 505 4.39 -14.12 -12.31
CA GLN A 505 3.73 -14.21 -13.61
C GLN A 505 3.47 -15.66 -14.04
N THR A 506 2.38 -15.90 -14.78
CA THR A 506 1.95 -17.26 -15.19
C THR A 506 2.57 -17.67 -16.53
N ALA A 507 2.52 -18.95 -16.87
CA ALA A 507 3.02 -19.47 -18.15
C ALA A 507 2.46 -18.71 -19.37
N GLU A 508 1.20 -18.25 -19.30
CA GLU A 508 0.52 -17.47 -20.34
C GLU A 508 1.27 -16.19 -20.71
N THR A 509 1.81 -15.47 -19.72
CA THR A 509 2.50 -14.20 -19.94
C THR A 509 3.85 -14.38 -20.62
N PHE A 510 4.37 -15.61 -20.66
CA PHE A 510 5.64 -15.96 -21.30
C PHE A 510 5.50 -16.55 -22.70
N ARG A 511 4.29 -16.77 -23.25
CA ARG A 511 4.09 -17.55 -24.49
C ARG A 511 4.80 -17.01 -25.75
N GLY A 512 5.33 -15.78 -25.74
CA GLY A 512 6.18 -15.20 -26.80
C GLY A 512 7.70 -15.27 -26.53
N LEU A 513 8.10 -15.91 -25.44
CA LEU A 513 9.47 -15.99 -24.96
C LEU A 513 10.05 -17.38 -25.23
N PHE A 514 11.14 -17.45 -25.98
CA PHE A 514 11.79 -18.72 -26.28
C PHE A 514 12.33 -19.39 -25.01
N GLY A 515 11.96 -20.66 -24.79
CA GLY A 515 12.49 -21.49 -23.71
C GLY A 515 12.15 -20.99 -22.31
N PHE A 516 11.00 -20.34 -22.12
CA PHE A 516 10.54 -19.90 -20.79
C PHE A 516 10.30 -21.08 -19.83
N ASP A 517 9.91 -22.23 -20.37
CA ASP A 517 9.61 -23.49 -19.67
C ASP A 517 10.84 -24.39 -19.51
N ALA A 518 11.96 -24.06 -20.16
CA ALA A 518 13.19 -24.83 -20.05
C ALA A 518 13.92 -24.55 -18.73
N GLU A 519 14.46 -25.60 -18.12
CA GLU A 519 15.34 -25.51 -16.96
C GLU A 519 16.73 -25.00 -17.40
N ARG A 520 17.08 -23.78 -16.98
CA ARG A 520 18.33 -23.08 -17.36
C ARG A 520 18.77 -22.13 -16.26
N ASP A 521 20.03 -21.68 -16.29
CA ASP A 521 20.44 -20.51 -15.52
C ASP A 521 19.64 -19.28 -15.94
N ARG A 522 19.22 -18.46 -14.98
CA ARG A 522 18.41 -17.27 -15.23
C ARG A 522 19.03 -16.07 -14.54
N ALA A 523 19.13 -14.96 -15.27
CA ALA A 523 19.51 -13.67 -14.72
C ALA A 523 18.29 -12.75 -14.63
N PHE A 524 18.24 -11.93 -13.59
CA PHE A 524 17.12 -11.02 -13.36
C PHE A 524 17.55 -9.70 -12.73
N TRP A 525 16.66 -8.72 -12.90
CA TRP A 525 16.69 -7.40 -12.29
C TRP A 525 15.38 -7.16 -11.58
N GLY A 526 15.38 -6.50 -10.44
CA GLY A 526 14.15 -6.19 -9.73
C GLY A 526 14.28 -5.15 -8.64
N ILE A 527 13.23 -5.07 -7.84
CA ILE A 527 13.13 -4.23 -6.66
C ILE A 527 12.55 -5.08 -5.53
N ASP A 528 13.17 -5.04 -4.36
CA ASP A 528 12.66 -5.74 -3.18
C ASP A 528 11.58 -4.92 -2.41
N GLN A 529 10.96 -5.52 -1.41
CA GLN A 529 9.97 -4.85 -0.54
C GLN A 529 10.57 -3.70 0.29
N ALA A 530 11.90 -3.62 0.40
CA ALA A 530 12.61 -2.53 1.06
C ALA A 530 13.01 -1.41 0.06
N ASP A 531 12.41 -1.43 -1.13
CA ASP A 531 12.63 -0.48 -2.21
C ASP A 531 14.08 -0.45 -2.74
N ARG A 532 14.88 -1.49 -2.50
CA ARG A 532 16.25 -1.56 -2.99
C ARG A 532 16.27 -2.16 -4.40
N PRO A 533 17.10 -1.63 -5.32
CA PRO A 533 17.41 -2.32 -6.58
C PRO A 533 18.05 -3.67 -6.30
N VAL A 534 17.70 -4.67 -7.10
CA VAL A 534 18.22 -6.04 -6.97
C VAL A 534 18.71 -6.53 -8.33
N VAL A 535 19.95 -7.01 -8.38
CA VAL A 535 20.48 -7.84 -9.46
C VAL A 535 20.59 -9.27 -8.95
N GLY A 536 20.35 -10.27 -9.79
CA GLY A 536 20.52 -11.63 -9.34
C GLY A 536 20.50 -12.69 -10.43
N VAL A 537 20.83 -13.90 -9.99
CA VAL A 537 20.81 -15.11 -10.80
C VAL A 537 20.19 -16.26 -10.01
N SER A 538 19.65 -17.25 -10.72
CA SER A 538 19.42 -18.56 -10.14
C SER A 538 20.76 -19.24 -9.87
N GLY A 539 20.90 -19.91 -8.72
CA GLY A 539 22.08 -20.68 -8.37
C GLY A 539 22.07 -22.11 -8.94
N ASP A 540 20.95 -22.52 -9.53
CA ASP A 540 20.78 -23.76 -10.27
C ASP A 540 19.76 -23.53 -11.41
N TYR A 541 19.54 -24.54 -12.24
CA TYR A 541 18.60 -24.48 -13.35
C TYR A 541 17.17 -24.32 -12.85
N VAL A 542 16.46 -23.37 -13.48
CA VAL A 542 15.07 -23.06 -13.16
C VAL A 542 14.32 -22.58 -14.41
N ASN A 543 13.05 -22.97 -14.56
CA ASN A 543 12.15 -22.34 -15.54
C ASN A 543 11.65 -20.95 -15.08
N SER A 544 11.14 -20.14 -16.01
CA SER A 544 10.72 -18.76 -15.72
C SER A 544 9.57 -18.64 -14.71
N VAL A 545 8.64 -19.61 -14.70
CA VAL A 545 7.47 -19.59 -13.80
C VAL A 545 7.92 -19.86 -12.36
N ALA A 546 8.67 -20.94 -12.16
CA ALA A 546 9.21 -21.32 -10.84
C ALA A 546 10.14 -20.24 -10.28
N LEU A 547 10.95 -19.60 -11.14
CA LEU A 547 11.75 -18.45 -10.73
C LEU A 547 10.89 -17.27 -10.27
N GLY A 548 9.85 -16.91 -11.04
CA GLY A 548 8.93 -15.83 -10.65
C GLY A 548 8.29 -16.08 -9.29
N GLU A 549 7.80 -17.30 -9.04
CA GLU A 549 7.25 -17.71 -7.74
C GLU A 549 8.28 -17.60 -6.61
N ALA A 550 9.51 -18.06 -6.85
CA ALA A 550 10.59 -17.98 -5.88
C ALA A 550 10.96 -16.52 -5.56
N LEU A 551 11.04 -15.64 -6.57
CA LEU A 551 11.37 -14.23 -6.40
C LEU A 551 10.28 -13.45 -5.66
N ALA A 552 9.01 -13.65 -6.00
CA ALA A 552 7.89 -13.01 -5.30
C ALA A 552 7.90 -13.38 -3.81
N LYS A 553 8.13 -14.67 -3.51
CA LYS A 553 8.23 -15.17 -2.14
C LYS A 553 9.53 -14.74 -1.42
N ALA A 554 10.61 -14.49 -2.17
CA ALA A 554 11.83 -13.88 -1.66
C ALA A 554 11.68 -12.38 -1.36
N GLY A 555 10.49 -11.79 -1.61
CA GLY A 555 10.21 -10.40 -1.30
C GLY A 555 10.57 -9.43 -2.43
N LEU A 556 10.59 -9.87 -3.68
CA LEU A 556 10.64 -8.94 -4.81
C LEU A 556 9.22 -8.42 -5.13
N LYS A 557 9.07 -7.11 -5.29
CA LYS A 557 7.82 -6.48 -5.74
C LYS A 557 7.77 -6.28 -7.25
N GLU A 558 8.93 -6.08 -7.87
CA GLU A 558 9.09 -6.06 -9.33
C GLU A 558 10.30 -6.93 -9.67
N ALA A 559 10.20 -7.75 -10.72
CA ALA A 559 11.33 -8.49 -11.25
C ALA A 559 11.14 -8.76 -12.75
N VAL A 560 12.18 -8.53 -13.53
CA VAL A 560 12.23 -8.78 -14.97
C VAL A 560 13.41 -9.69 -15.29
N MET A 561 13.20 -10.57 -16.26
CA MET A 561 14.24 -11.48 -16.72
C MET A 561 15.22 -10.74 -17.64
N LEU A 562 16.51 -10.80 -17.33
CA LEU A 562 17.57 -10.20 -18.13
C LEU A 562 18.16 -11.17 -19.14
N ASP A 563 18.42 -12.42 -18.74
CA ASP A 563 18.97 -13.45 -19.63
C ASP A 563 18.56 -14.86 -19.17
N SER A 564 18.78 -15.84 -20.03
CA SER A 564 18.44 -17.24 -19.88
C SER A 564 19.46 -18.14 -20.58
N GLY A 565 20.18 -18.94 -19.81
CA GLY A 565 21.14 -19.93 -20.27
C GLY A 565 22.60 -19.48 -20.05
N ALA A 566 23.50 -19.94 -20.92
CA ALA A 566 24.94 -19.87 -20.70
C ALA A 566 25.55 -18.46 -20.51
N SER A 567 24.81 -17.39 -20.80
CA SER A 567 25.26 -16.01 -20.57
C SER A 567 24.92 -15.49 -19.17
N ALA A 568 23.94 -16.08 -18.48
CA ALA A 568 23.50 -15.64 -17.16
C ALA A 568 24.70 -15.53 -16.22
N SER A 569 24.89 -14.35 -15.64
CA SER A 569 26.12 -14.04 -14.93
C SER A 569 25.91 -12.94 -13.92
N LEU A 570 26.27 -13.20 -12.67
CA LEU A 570 26.38 -12.20 -11.62
C LEU A 570 27.84 -12.06 -11.21
N ALA A 571 28.28 -10.83 -11.01
CA ALA A 571 29.54 -10.52 -10.34
C ALA A 571 29.30 -9.60 -9.14
N PHE A 572 30.05 -9.82 -8.07
CA PHE A 572 30.02 -9.04 -6.84
C PHE A 572 31.45 -8.76 -6.38
N LYS A 573 31.77 -7.48 -6.14
CA LYS A 573 33.10 -6.98 -5.78
C LYS A 573 34.21 -7.48 -6.74
N GLY A 574 33.89 -7.53 -8.03
CA GLY A 574 34.83 -7.95 -9.08
C GLY A 574 35.01 -9.47 -9.23
N GLU A 575 34.32 -10.28 -8.45
CA GLU A 575 34.36 -11.74 -8.54
C GLU A 575 33.07 -12.29 -9.18
N SER A 576 33.19 -13.32 -10.02
CA SER A 576 32.02 -14.01 -10.56
C SER A 576 31.37 -14.87 -9.48
N MET A 577 30.04 -14.80 -9.39
CA MET A 577 29.23 -15.61 -8.48
C MET A 577 28.73 -16.91 -9.12
N MET A 578 29.04 -17.13 -10.40
CA MET A 578 28.63 -18.33 -11.13
C MET A 578 29.59 -19.50 -10.86
N SER A 579 29.05 -20.72 -10.80
CA SER A 579 29.84 -21.95 -10.67
C SER A 579 30.53 -22.38 -11.96
N TYR A 580 30.15 -21.78 -13.09
CA TYR A 580 30.70 -21.98 -14.42
C TYR A 580 31.25 -20.67 -14.98
N LYS A 581 32.00 -20.73 -16.08
CA LYS A 581 32.45 -19.53 -16.82
C LYS A 581 31.35 -19.08 -17.80
N PRO A 582 30.65 -17.96 -17.57
CA PRO A 582 29.56 -17.54 -18.44
C PRO A 582 30.05 -17.06 -19.79
N ARG A 583 29.14 -17.03 -20.77
CA ARG A 583 29.41 -16.43 -22.08
C ARG A 583 29.60 -14.91 -21.90
N PRO A 584 30.62 -14.30 -22.54
CA PRO A 584 30.80 -12.85 -22.52
C PRO A 584 29.59 -12.08 -23.06
N VAL A 585 29.33 -10.91 -22.48
CA VAL A 585 28.22 -10.00 -22.82
C VAL A 585 28.72 -8.59 -23.13
N PRO A 586 28.04 -7.82 -24.00
CA PRO A 586 28.42 -6.45 -24.33
C PRO A 586 27.78 -5.39 -23.40
N HIS A 587 26.96 -5.81 -22.44
CA HIS A 587 26.15 -4.93 -21.60
C HIS A 587 25.85 -5.56 -20.24
N ILE A 588 25.88 -4.76 -19.19
CA ILE A 588 25.51 -5.17 -17.82
C ILE A 588 24.58 -4.14 -17.18
N VAL A 589 23.73 -4.62 -16.29
CA VAL A 589 23.04 -3.76 -15.30
C VAL A 589 23.84 -3.84 -14.00
N ALA A 590 24.18 -2.69 -13.44
CA ALA A 590 25.12 -2.58 -12.33
C ALA A 590 24.52 -1.83 -11.14
N LEU A 591 25.02 -2.17 -9.95
CA LEU A 591 24.73 -1.48 -8.68
C LEU A 591 25.98 -0.72 -8.24
N MET A 592 25.88 0.61 -8.29
CA MET A 592 26.92 1.53 -7.85
C MET A 592 26.90 1.66 -6.31
N PRO A 593 28.00 2.11 -5.69
CA PRO A 593 28.02 2.42 -4.27
C PRO A 593 26.90 3.42 -3.93
N PRO A 594 26.39 3.39 -2.68
CA PRO A 594 25.41 4.37 -2.24
C PRO A 594 25.89 5.79 -2.50
N VAL A 595 24.97 6.66 -2.92
CA VAL A 595 25.26 8.09 -2.98
C VAL A 595 25.43 8.56 -1.54
N GLN A 596 26.66 8.83 -1.11
CA GLN A 596 26.87 9.58 0.13
C GLN A 596 26.28 10.97 -0.11
N THR A 597 25.16 11.27 0.54
CA THR A 597 24.73 12.66 0.64
C THR A 597 25.83 13.42 1.38
N ASP A 598 26.18 14.62 0.92
CA ASP A 598 27.29 15.44 1.44
C ASP A 598 27.28 15.69 2.97
N ALA A 599 26.20 15.30 3.66
CA ALA A 599 26.13 15.24 5.11
C ALA A 599 27.14 14.26 5.73
N ALA A 600 27.42 13.12 5.09
CA ALA A 600 28.36 12.11 5.61
C ALA A 600 29.84 12.51 5.43
N CYS A 601 30.15 13.38 4.46
CA CYS A 601 31.52 13.83 4.18
C CYS A 601 31.95 15.02 5.03
N LYS A 602 31.01 15.74 5.67
CA LYS A 602 31.33 16.90 6.53
C LYS A 602 31.72 16.53 7.98
N THR A 603 31.57 15.27 8.39
CA THR A 603 31.97 14.79 9.72
C THR A 603 33.29 14.01 9.72
N ALA A 604 33.89 13.72 8.57
CA ALA A 604 35.13 12.95 8.46
C ALA A 604 36.37 13.77 8.04
N ALA A 605 36.23 15.08 7.88
CA ALA A 605 37.35 15.97 7.56
C ALA A 605 37.27 17.28 8.36
N LYS A 606 37.61 17.20 9.64
CA LYS A 606 38.40 18.26 10.27
C LYS A 606 39.55 17.61 11.04
N PRO A 607 40.79 18.12 10.89
CA PRO A 607 41.95 17.65 11.63
C PRO A 607 41.80 17.85 13.15
#